data_AF-A0A418MDC5-F1
#
_entry.id   AF-A0A418MDC5-F1
#
_cell.length_a   1.000
_cell.length_b   1.000
_cell.length_c   1.000
_cell.angle_alpha   90.00
_cell.angle_beta   90.00
_cell.angle_gamma   90.00
#
_symmetry.space_group_name_H-M   'P 1'
#
loop_
_entity.id
_entity.type
_entity.pdbx_description
1 polymer ?
#
loop_
_entity_poly.entity_id
_entity_poly.type
_entity_poly.pdbx_seq_one_letter_code
_entity_poly.pdbx_strand_id
1 'polypeptide(L)'
;MPAEFIPLGNLQSTRNRLRHILKDISEVCLVESNGQIQIFLINPQRIAQIPVSDRAAFVAAYDRVMAQVLQHAGITEYMDTVFQGTWLSPEVIEEIYQTVEQRVSEYEMRLGHRYLDLLEAAWLQVLIANGGLSTVPPECGEY
;
A
#
# COMPACT_ATOMS: atom_id res chain seq x y z
N MET A 1 -5.57 6.81 -29.73
CA MET A 1 -4.47 5.83 -29.58
C MET A 1 -5.12 4.47 -29.32
N PRO A 2 -4.72 3.38 -30.01
CA PRO A 2 -5.34 2.08 -29.82
C PRO A 2 -4.94 1.52 -28.45
N ALA A 3 -5.89 0.91 -27.74
CA ALA A 3 -5.64 0.21 -26.49
C ALA A 3 -4.78 -1.03 -26.79
N GLU A 4 -3.58 -1.11 -26.23
CA GLU A 4 -2.73 -2.29 -26.35
C GLU A 4 -3.37 -3.47 -25.60
N PHE A 5 -3.41 -4.60 -26.31
CA PHE A 5 -4.02 -5.84 -25.84
C PHE A 5 -3.07 -6.51 -24.84
N ILE A 6 -3.46 -6.59 -23.58
CA ILE A 6 -2.68 -7.25 -22.54
C ILE A 6 -2.94 -8.77 -22.62
N PRO A 7 -1.96 -9.62 -22.96
CA PRO A 7 -2.15 -11.07 -22.91
C PRO A 7 -2.41 -11.52 -21.46
N LEU A 8 -3.49 -12.28 -21.25
CA LEU A 8 -3.98 -12.74 -19.94
C LEU A 8 -2.90 -13.43 -19.08
N GLY A 9 -1.93 -14.10 -19.70
CA GLY A 9 -0.80 -14.74 -19.00
C GLY A 9 0.14 -13.76 -18.29
N ASN A 10 0.24 -12.52 -18.78
CA ASN A 10 1.08 -11.49 -18.16
C ASN A 10 0.41 -10.93 -16.89
N LEU A 11 -0.91 -10.74 -16.91
CA LEU A 11 -1.67 -10.23 -15.76
C LEU A 11 -1.56 -11.12 -14.52
N GLN A 12 -1.64 -12.44 -14.67
CA GLN A 12 -1.54 -13.35 -13.53
C GLN A 12 -0.13 -13.39 -12.95
N SER A 13 0.90 -13.34 -13.80
CA SER A 13 2.29 -13.22 -13.38
C SER A 13 2.55 -11.90 -12.63
N THR A 14 2.09 -10.78 -13.18
CA THR A 14 2.17 -9.47 -12.53
C THR A 14 1.46 -9.50 -11.19
N ARG A 15 0.25 -10.05 -11.10
CA ARG A 15 -0.49 -10.15 -9.84
C ARG A 15 0.27 -10.93 -8.77
N ASN A 16 0.86 -12.07 -9.13
CA ASN A 16 1.67 -12.86 -8.20
C ASN A 16 2.91 -12.10 -7.72
N ARG A 17 3.58 -11.37 -8.63
CA ARG A 17 4.71 -10.49 -8.29
C ARG A 17 4.31 -9.38 -7.33
N LEU A 18 3.20 -8.67 -7.60
CA LEU A 18 2.71 -7.59 -6.72
C LEU A 18 2.38 -8.12 -5.32
N ARG A 19 1.69 -9.27 -5.22
CA ARG A 19 1.39 -9.93 -3.94
C ARG A 19 2.61 -10.23 -3.11
N HIS A 20 3.67 -10.71 -3.75
CA HIS A 20 4.91 -11.02 -3.05
C HIS A 20 5.52 -9.76 -2.44
N ILE A 21 5.66 -8.71 -3.25
CA ILE A 21 6.16 -7.39 -2.80
C ILE A 21 5.30 -6.87 -1.64
N LEU A 22 3.97 -6.88 -1.79
CA LEU A 22 3.04 -6.38 -0.77
C LEU A 22 3.17 -7.11 0.57
N LYS A 23 3.38 -8.43 0.55
CA LYS A 23 3.62 -9.21 1.78
C LYS A 23 4.91 -8.81 2.49
N ASP A 24 5.96 -8.51 1.74
CA ASP A 24 7.27 -8.20 2.30
C ASP A 24 7.34 -6.78 2.87
N ILE A 25 6.47 -5.87 2.41
CA ILE A 25 6.46 -4.46 2.83
C ILE A 25 5.32 -4.10 3.81
N SER A 26 4.33 -4.98 3.97
CA SER A 26 3.17 -4.78 4.86
C SER A 26 3.59 -4.75 6.32
N GLU A 27 3.60 -3.56 6.90
CA GLU A 27 3.97 -3.31 8.29
C GLU A 27 3.43 -1.94 8.67
N VAL A 28 2.60 -1.87 9.71
CA VAL A 28 2.17 -0.58 10.26
C VAL A 28 3.41 0.15 10.76
N CYS A 29 3.54 1.43 10.46
CA CYS A 29 4.70 2.28 10.73
C CYS A 29 4.24 3.67 11.16
N LEU A 30 4.82 4.18 12.23
CA LEU A 30 4.67 5.57 12.66
C LEU A 30 5.92 6.35 12.28
N VAL A 31 5.75 7.47 11.59
CA VAL A 31 6.86 8.38 11.23
C VAL A 31 6.53 9.78 11.69
N GLU A 32 7.44 10.37 12.45
CA GLU A 32 7.37 11.79 12.77
C GLU A 32 7.90 12.61 11.58
N SER A 33 7.07 13.53 11.08
CA SER A 33 7.42 14.46 10.01
C SER A 33 6.88 15.84 10.35
N ASN A 34 7.76 16.85 10.36
CA ASN A 34 7.39 18.24 10.66
C ASN A 34 6.64 18.42 12.01
N GLY A 35 7.00 17.63 13.03
CA GLY A 35 6.34 17.67 14.33
C GLY A 35 4.94 17.04 14.36
N GLN A 36 4.58 16.27 13.33
CA GLN A 36 3.34 15.48 13.28
C GLN A 36 3.68 14.00 13.13
N ILE A 37 2.96 13.11 13.80
CA ILE A 37 3.06 11.68 13.52
C ILE A 37 2.13 11.33 12.38
N GLN A 38 2.70 10.67 11.39
CA GLN A 38 2.00 10.08 10.26
C GLN A 38 1.96 8.57 10.43
N ILE A 39 0.80 7.98 10.15
CA ILE A 39 0.61 6.54 10.11
C ILE A 39 0.79 6.05 8.68
N PHE A 40 1.61 5.03 8.52
CA PHE A 40 1.75 4.24 7.32
C PHE A 40 1.31 2.81 7.63
N LEU A 41 0.63 2.15 6.69
CA LEU A 41 0.31 0.71 6.78
C LEU A 41 1.37 -0.14 6.07
N ILE A 42 2.28 0.52 5.37
CA ILE A 42 3.44 -0.07 4.71
C ILE A 42 4.69 0.63 5.19
N ASN A 43 5.75 -0.13 5.45
CA ASN A 43 7.01 0.44 5.89
C ASN A 43 7.64 1.30 4.78
N PRO A 44 7.79 2.62 4.97
CA PRO A 44 8.31 3.52 3.93
C PRO A 44 9.76 3.23 3.56
N GLN A 45 10.55 2.65 4.47
CA GLN A 45 11.93 2.24 4.18
C GLN A 45 11.99 1.05 3.21
N ARG A 46 10.93 0.22 3.19
CA ARG A 46 10.82 -0.93 2.29
C ARG A 46 10.26 -0.57 0.92
N ILE A 47 9.75 0.66 0.72
CA ILE A 47 9.32 1.15 -0.61
C ILE A 47 10.47 1.10 -1.62
N ALA A 48 11.73 1.21 -1.17
CA ALA A 48 12.90 1.07 -2.03
C ALA A 48 12.98 -0.31 -2.73
N GLN A 49 12.34 -1.35 -2.18
CA GLN A 49 12.27 -2.69 -2.77
C GLN A 49 11.33 -2.74 -3.98
N ILE A 50 10.46 -1.74 -4.15
CA ILE A 50 9.60 -1.62 -5.32
C ILE A 50 10.45 -1.17 -6.52
N PRO A 51 10.32 -1.83 -7.68
CA PRO A 51 11.01 -1.42 -8.90
C PRO A 51 10.79 0.05 -9.22
N VAL A 52 11.84 0.78 -9.60
CA VAL A 52 11.78 2.23 -9.86
C VAL A 52 10.69 2.61 -10.86
N SER A 53 10.50 1.77 -11.90
CA SER A 53 9.44 1.93 -12.91
C SER A 53 8.03 1.93 -12.33
N ASP A 54 7.83 1.21 -11.22
CA ASP A 54 6.50 0.92 -10.66
C ASP A 54 6.21 1.80 -9.44
N ARG A 55 7.22 2.50 -8.88
CA ARG A 55 7.10 3.31 -7.65
C ARG A 55 6.07 4.41 -7.77
N ALA A 56 6.05 5.16 -8.87
CA ALA A 56 5.07 6.25 -9.05
C ALA A 56 3.63 5.70 -9.09
N ALA A 57 3.43 4.57 -9.78
CA ALA A 57 2.14 3.89 -9.83
C ALA A 57 1.73 3.35 -8.45
N PHE A 58 2.69 2.78 -7.71
CA PHE A 58 2.48 2.29 -6.36
C PHE A 58 2.07 3.42 -5.40
N VAL A 59 2.83 4.53 -5.35
CA VAL A 59 2.54 5.65 -4.46
C VAL A 59 1.15 6.22 -4.74
N ALA A 60 0.79 6.41 -6.02
CA ALA A 60 -0.54 6.87 -6.39
C ALA A 60 -1.67 5.92 -5.95
N ALA A 61 -1.46 4.60 -6.06
CA ALA A 61 -2.41 3.60 -5.58
C ALA A 61 -2.47 3.57 -4.04
N TYR A 62 -1.32 3.66 -3.39
CA TYR A 62 -1.17 3.64 -1.95
C TYR A 62 -1.85 4.81 -1.27
N ASP A 63 -1.58 6.05 -1.70
CA ASP A 63 -2.17 7.24 -1.09
C ASP A 63 -3.70 7.20 -1.14
N ARG A 64 -4.25 6.72 -2.26
CA ARG A 64 -5.70 6.57 -2.45
C ARG A 64 -6.29 5.52 -1.49
N VAL A 65 -5.68 4.34 -1.42
CA VAL A 65 -6.18 3.23 -0.59
C VAL A 65 -5.97 3.55 0.89
N MET A 66 -4.84 4.16 1.23
CA MET A 66 -4.51 4.57 2.59
C MET A 66 -5.55 5.52 3.17
N ALA A 67 -5.82 6.63 2.47
CA ALA A 67 -6.79 7.62 2.94
C ALA A 67 -8.15 6.98 3.20
N GLN A 68 -8.58 6.08 2.32
CA GLN A 68 -9.82 5.33 2.47
C GLN A 68 -9.81 4.40 3.69
N VAL A 69 -8.74 3.61 3.86
CA VAL A 69 -8.64 2.65 4.97
C VAL A 69 -8.58 3.37 6.31
N LEU A 70 -7.74 4.40 6.45
CA LEU A 70 -7.61 5.15 7.70
C LEU A 70 -8.94 5.82 8.09
N GLN A 71 -9.64 6.40 7.12
CA GLN A 71 -10.94 7.02 7.36
C GLN A 71 -12.00 6.00 7.77
N HIS A 72 -12.14 4.88 7.05
CA HIS A 72 -13.18 3.89 7.36
C HIS A 72 -12.88 3.03 8.60
N ALA A 73 -11.61 2.91 8.99
CA ALA A 73 -11.18 2.31 10.25
C ALA A 73 -11.27 3.29 11.43
N GLY A 74 -11.67 4.54 11.19
CA GLY A 74 -11.81 5.57 12.21
C GLY A 74 -10.47 6.05 12.82
N ILE A 75 -9.35 5.78 12.13
CA ILE A 75 -8.00 6.06 12.62
C ILE A 75 -7.72 7.56 12.51
N THR A 76 -8.21 8.22 11.47
CA THR A 76 -8.07 9.67 11.33
C THR A 76 -8.69 10.41 12.52
N GLU A 77 -9.94 10.08 12.90
CA GLU A 77 -10.58 10.71 14.06
C GLU A 77 -9.86 10.36 15.37
N TYR A 78 -9.38 9.12 15.51
CA TYR A 78 -8.61 8.72 16.69
C TYR A 78 -7.33 9.54 16.83
N MET A 79 -6.57 9.70 15.75
CA MET A 79 -5.35 10.50 15.75
C MET A 79 -5.65 11.96 16.11
N ASP A 80 -6.70 12.56 15.54
CA ASP A 80 -7.09 13.94 15.87
C ASP A 80 -7.44 14.12 17.36
N THR A 81 -7.91 13.07 18.05
CA THR A 81 -8.17 13.11 19.51
C THR A 81 -6.92 12.91 20.36
N VAL A 82 -6.01 12.03 19.94
CA VAL A 82 -4.78 11.71 20.70
C VAL A 82 -3.71 12.78 20.53
N PHE A 83 -3.64 13.40 19.35
CA PHE A 83 -2.59 14.35 18.93
C PHE A 83 -2.89 15.82 19.21
N GLN A 84 -3.77 16.14 20.17
CA GLN A 84 -4.11 17.53 20.53
C GLN A 84 -2.99 18.27 21.30
N GLY A 85 -1.75 18.22 20.79
CA GLY A 85 -0.59 18.89 21.38
C GLY A 85 0.10 18.11 22.49
N THR A 86 -0.25 16.84 22.68
CA THR A 86 0.35 15.97 23.70
C THR A 86 1.75 15.53 23.29
N TRP A 87 2.73 15.67 24.18
CA TRP A 87 4.03 15.02 24.00
C TRP A 87 3.84 13.50 24.04
N LEU A 88 4.39 12.80 23.06
CA LEU A 88 4.19 11.36 22.93
C LEU A 88 5.34 10.65 23.64
N SER A 89 5.02 10.04 24.77
CA SER A 89 5.96 9.14 25.42
C SER A 89 6.03 7.82 24.62
N PRO A 90 7.10 7.02 24.79
CA PRO A 90 7.21 5.71 24.14
C PRO A 90 5.99 4.81 24.39
N GLU A 91 5.38 4.90 25.57
CA GLU A 91 4.18 4.15 25.94
C GLU A 91 2.96 4.57 25.11
N VAL A 92 2.79 5.87 24.85
CA VAL A 92 1.70 6.39 24.02
C VAL A 92 1.90 5.97 22.56
N ILE A 93 3.15 5.96 22.07
CA ILE A 93 3.48 5.51 20.71
C ILE A 93 3.11 4.04 20.53
N GLU A 94 3.44 3.19 21.50
CA GLU A 94 3.08 1.77 21.50
C GLU A 94 1.56 1.58 21.54
N GLU A 95 0.83 2.36 22.35
CA GLU A 95 -0.63 2.32 22.42
C GLU A 95 -1.29 2.72 21.09
N ILE A 96 -0.77 3.75 20.42
CA ILE A 96 -1.22 4.16 19.08
C ILE A 96 -1.02 3.01 18.10
N TYR A 97 0.15 2.36 18.13
CA TYR A 97 0.46 1.23 17.26
C TYR A 97 -0.57 0.11 17.41
N GLN A 98 -0.80 -0.34 18.64
CA GLN A 98 -1.74 -1.42 18.94
C GLN A 98 -3.17 -1.04 18.54
N THR A 99 -3.57 0.20 18.80
CA THR A 99 -4.90 0.70 18.43
C THR A 99 -5.09 0.76 16.92
N VAL A 100 -4.08 1.21 16.17
CA VAL A 100 -4.11 1.25 14.71
C VAL A 100 -4.19 -0.16 14.15
N GLU A 101 -3.35 -1.08 14.60
CA GLU A 101 -3.38 -2.48 14.16
C GLU A 101 -4.74 -3.13 14.42
N GLN A 102 -5.30 -2.92 15.61
CA GLN A 102 -6.62 -3.44 15.97
C GLN A 102 -7.70 -2.90 15.03
N ARG A 103 -7.75 -1.57 14.82
CA ARG A 103 -8.78 -0.94 13.98
C ARG A 103 -8.68 -1.36 12.51
N VAL A 104 -7.46 -1.52 11.99
CA VAL A 104 -7.26 -2.07 10.65
C VAL A 104 -7.77 -3.50 10.58
N SER A 105 -7.43 -4.34 11.55
CA SER A 105 -7.89 -5.73 11.63
C SER A 105 -9.43 -5.83 11.69
N GLU A 106 -10.07 -5.01 12.52
CA GLU A 106 -11.54 -4.93 12.60
C GLU A 106 -12.18 -4.48 11.28
N TYR A 107 -11.56 -3.49 10.62
CA TYR A 107 -11.98 -3.03 9.30
C TYR A 107 -11.88 -4.15 8.25
N GLU A 108 -10.77 -4.89 8.22
CA GLU A 108 -10.57 -6.04 7.32
C GLU A 108 -11.60 -7.14 7.56
N MET A 109 -11.86 -7.49 8.83
CA MET A 109 -12.89 -8.47 9.21
C MET A 109 -14.28 -8.04 8.73
N ARG A 110 -14.62 -6.75 8.83
CA ARG A 110 -15.93 -6.21 8.42
C ARG A 110 -16.13 -6.26 6.91
N LEU A 111 -15.10 -5.98 6.12
CA LEU A 111 -15.20 -5.96 4.65
C LEU A 111 -14.98 -7.32 3.99
N GLY A 112 -14.44 -8.31 4.71
CA GLY A 112 -14.14 -9.62 4.17
C GLY A 112 -12.95 -9.63 3.18
N HIS A 113 -12.19 -8.55 3.13
CA HIS A 113 -11.03 -8.38 2.26
C HIS A 113 -9.90 -7.68 3.00
N ARG A 114 -8.66 -8.05 2.71
CA ARG A 114 -7.49 -7.41 3.33
C ARG A 114 -7.22 -6.08 2.64
N TYR A 115 -6.72 -5.07 3.35
CA TYR A 115 -6.37 -3.79 2.73
C TYR A 115 -5.31 -3.99 1.63
N LEU A 116 -4.46 -5.01 1.77
CA LEU A 116 -3.50 -5.44 0.75
C LEU A 116 -4.16 -5.89 -0.55
N ASP A 117 -5.35 -6.51 -0.48
CA ASP A 117 -6.10 -6.90 -1.68
C ASP A 117 -6.63 -5.67 -2.43
N LEU A 118 -7.10 -4.65 -1.68
CA LEU A 118 -7.52 -3.36 -2.24
C LEU A 118 -6.35 -2.62 -2.89
N LEU A 119 -5.18 -2.64 -2.23
CA LEU A 119 -3.97 -2.02 -2.74
C LEU A 119 -3.42 -2.74 -3.97
N GLU A 120 -3.41 -4.07 -3.98
CA GLU A 120 -3.06 -4.87 -5.14
C GLU A 120 -3.93 -4.51 -6.35
N ALA A 121 -5.26 -4.46 -6.15
CA ALA A 121 -6.20 -4.13 -7.20
C ALA A 121 -6.00 -2.70 -7.73
N ALA A 122 -5.82 -1.71 -6.83
CA ALA A 122 -5.57 -0.33 -7.21
C ALA A 122 -4.24 -0.18 -7.97
N TRP A 123 -3.17 -0.82 -7.50
CA TRP A 123 -1.86 -0.75 -8.14
C TRP A 123 -1.89 -1.38 -9.54
N LEU A 124 -2.55 -2.54 -9.68
CA LEU A 124 -2.73 -3.18 -10.98
C LEU A 124 -3.52 -2.28 -11.94
N GLN A 125 -4.58 -1.61 -11.48
CA GLN A 125 -5.34 -0.67 -12.30
C GLN A 125 -4.48 0.49 -12.80
N VAL A 126 -3.64 1.06 -11.94
CA VAL A 126 -2.74 2.16 -12.33
C VAL A 126 -1.69 1.70 -13.33
N LEU A 127 -1.13 0.50 -13.16
CA LEU A 127 -0.18 -0.08 -14.12
C LEU A 127 -0.81 -0.29 -15.49
N ILE A 128 -2.04 -0.82 -15.54
CA ILE A 128 -2.81 -0.99 -16.78
C ILE A 128 -3.10 0.37 -17.44
N ALA A 129 -3.51 1.37 -16.65
CA ALA A 129 -3.82 2.71 -17.17
C ALA A 129 -2.59 3.45 -17.72
N ASN A 130 -1.41 3.19 -17.16
CA ASN A 130 -0.16 3.86 -17.54
C ASN A 130 0.63 3.14 -18.65
N GLY A 131 0.09 2.07 -19.27
CA GLY A 131 0.82 1.25 -20.26
C GLY A 131 1.99 0.45 -19.66
N GLY A 132 2.02 0.31 -18.34
CA GLY A 132 3.09 -0.32 -17.57
C GLY A 132 3.01 -1.84 -17.53
N LEU A 133 2.99 -2.48 -18.70
CA LEU A 133 3.46 -3.85 -18.87
C LEU A 133 4.55 -3.79 -19.92
N SER A 134 5.73 -3.34 -19.50
CA SER A 134 6.91 -3.37 -20.35
C SER A 134 7.09 -4.78 -20.89
N THR A 135 6.89 -4.90 -22.19
CA THR A 135 7.24 -6.04 -23.03
C THR A 135 8.74 -6.26 -22.88
N VAL A 136 9.15 -7.10 -21.94
CA VAL A 136 10.40 -7.85 -22.14
C VAL A 136 9.98 -9.03 -23.03
N PRO A 137 10.27 -9.01 -24.34
CA PRO A 137 10.12 -10.23 -25.12
C PRO A 137 10.97 -11.33 -24.48
N PRO A 138 10.50 -12.58 -24.43
CA PRO A 138 11.36 -13.70 -24.09
C PRO A 138 12.37 -13.86 -25.23
N GLU A 139 13.49 -13.13 -25.19
CA GLU A 139 14.71 -13.58 -25.85
C GLU A 139 15.33 -14.68 -24.96
N CYS A 140 14.66 -15.83 -24.95
CA CYS A 140 15.22 -17.11 -24.55
C CYS A 140 14.84 -18.11 -25.64
N GLY A 141 15.74 -18.31 -26.59
CA GLY A 141 15.65 -19.41 -27.54
C GLY A 141 16.09 -19.05 -28.95
N GLU A 142 17.39 -18.87 -29.17
CA GLU A 142 17.98 -19.36 -30.42
C GLU A 142 18.16 -20.87 -30.25
N TYR A 143 17.25 -21.65 -30.84
CA TYR A 143 17.47 -23.04 -31.25
C TYR A 143 16.87 -23.22 -32.64
#